data_AF-A0A7V0P7E0-F1
#
_entry.id   AF-A0A7V0P7E0-F1
#
_cell.length_a   1.000
_cell.length_b   1.000
_cell.length_c   1.000
_cell.angle_alpha   90.00
_cell.angle_beta   90.00
_cell.angle_gamma   90.00
#
_symmetry.space_group_name_H-M   'P 1'
#
loop_
_entity.id
_entity.type
_entity.pdbx_description
1 polymer ?
#
loop_
_entity_poly.entity_id
_entity_poly.type
_entity_poly.pdbx_seq_one_letter_code
_entity_poly.pdbx_strand_id
1 'polypeptide(L)'
;MIANKNEQGEMKIHNEVIIAIARRATLEVEGVEKIASGFRKGLLSFVGRRKFFRGVVVEKEGEQEVKIIISIIVKFGISIPEVVKAVQENVKRKLEEMTGIIPVKVDVEVEGISQEGIIEVLESLKEKSREE
;
A
#
# COMPACT_ATOMS: atom_id res chain seq x y z
N MET A 1 4.57 -1.88 -17.77
CA MET A 1 3.53 -2.75 -18.33
C MET A 1 4.00 -4.18 -18.24
N ILE A 2 3.12 -5.13 -17.95
CA ILE A 2 3.39 -6.57 -17.94
C ILE A 2 2.57 -7.20 -19.05
N ALA A 3 3.17 -8.12 -19.80
CA ALA A 3 2.52 -8.85 -20.87
C ALA A 3 2.21 -10.28 -20.41
N ASN A 4 0.96 -10.72 -20.58
CA ASN A 4 0.57 -12.12 -20.44
C ASN A 4 0.04 -12.61 -21.79
N LYS A 5 0.43 -13.83 -22.20
CA LYS A 5 0.16 -14.34 -23.54
C LYS A 5 -0.78 -15.54 -23.45
N ASN A 6 -1.95 -15.40 -24.05
CA ASN A 6 -2.99 -16.41 -24.04
C ASN A 6 -3.34 -16.76 -25.50
N GLU A 7 -4.02 -17.87 -25.73
CA GLU A 7 -4.42 -18.33 -27.09
C GLU A 7 -5.30 -17.31 -27.84
N GLN A 8 -5.86 -16.32 -27.13
CA GLN A 8 -6.73 -15.27 -27.65
C GLN A 8 -6.03 -13.92 -27.92
N GLY A 9 -4.74 -13.77 -27.59
CA GLY A 9 -3.99 -12.52 -27.80
C GLY A 9 -3.00 -12.17 -26.68
N GLU A 10 -2.42 -10.97 -26.78
CA GLU A 10 -1.48 -10.41 -25.79
C GLU A 10 -2.20 -9.44 -24.85
N MET A 11 -2.31 -9.79 -23.56
CA MET A 11 -2.83 -8.90 -22.52
C MET A 11 -1.71 -8.02 -21.98
N LYS A 12 -1.90 -6.70 -21.94
CA LYS A 12 -0.94 -5.74 -21.37
C LYS A 12 -1.54 -5.01 -20.17
N ILE A 13 -0.90 -5.14 -19.01
CA ILE A 13 -1.34 -4.48 -17.77
C ILE A 13 -0.37 -3.37 -17.42
N HIS A 14 -0.87 -2.15 -17.32
CA HIS A 14 -0.06 -0.97 -16.99
C HIS A 14 0.32 -0.97 -15.51
N ASN A 15 1.50 -0.42 -15.19
CA ASN A 15 1.95 -0.31 -13.80
C ASN A 15 0.96 0.52 -12.96
N GLU A 16 0.29 1.52 -13.57
CA GLU A 16 -0.72 2.33 -12.88
C GLU A 16 -1.88 1.47 -12.33
N VAL A 17 -2.25 0.39 -13.03
CA VAL A 17 -3.31 -0.54 -12.61
C VAL A 17 -2.84 -1.36 -11.41
N ILE A 18 -1.63 -1.91 -11.47
CA ILE A 18 -1.01 -2.67 -10.36
C ILE A 18 -0.92 -1.81 -9.11
N ILE A 19 -0.49 -0.57 -9.27
CA ILE A 19 -0.38 0.41 -8.18
C ILE A 19 -1.76 0.68 -7.58
N ALA A 20 -2.80 0.87 -8.40
CA ALA A 20 -4.15 1.12 -7.91
C ALA A 20 -4.69 -0.07 -7.10
N ILE A 21 -4.49 -1.30 -7.58
CA ILE A 21 -4.92 -2.52 -6.89
C ILE A 21 -4.15 -2.69 -5.57
N ALA A 22 -2.82 -2.62 -5.61
CA ALA A 22 -1.99 -2.77 -4.41
C ALA A 22 -2.32 -1.71 -3.35
N ARG A 23 -2.55 -0.46 -3.79
CA ARG A 23 -2.98 0.64 -2.92
C ARG A 23 -4.32 0.34 -2.26
N ARG A 24 -5.32 -0.10 -3.04
CA ARG A 24 -6.65 -0.41 -2.52
C ARG A 24 -6.59 -1.59 -1.54
N ALA A 25 -5.93 -2.67 -1.91
CA ALA A 25 -5.76 -3.85 -1.08
C ALA A 25 -5.03 -3.52 0.23
N THR A 26 -4.02 -2.66 0.20
CA THR A 26 -3.31 -2.24 1.42
C THR A 26 -4.24 -1.49 2.39
N LEU A 27 -5.09 -0.59 1.88
CA LEU A 27 -6.04 0.17 2.70
C LEU A 27 -7.22 -0.67 3.23
N GLU A 28 -7.42 -1.89 2.72
CA GLU A 28 -8.43 -2.82 3.24
C GLU A 28 -7.95 -3.61 4.46
N VAL A 29 -6.65 -3.58 4.76
CA VAL A 29 -6.08 -4.29 5.90
C VAL A 29 -6.29 -3.49 7.18
N GLU A 30 -6.94 -4.12 8.16
CA GLU A 30 -7.11 -3.54 9.49
C GLU A 30 -5.76 -3.21 10.12
N GLY A 31 -5.66 -2.03 10.74
CA GLY A 31 -4.42 -1.56 11.34
C GLY A 31 -3.56 -0.71 10.41
N VAL A 32 -3.81 -0.71 9.10
CA VAL A 32 -3.25 0.31 8.19
C VAL A 32 -4.06 1.60 8.36
N GLU A 33 -3.39 2.69 8.74
CA GLU A 33 -4.03 4.00 8.82
C GLU A 33 -4.05 4.66 7.44
N LYS A 34 -2.88 4.74 6.82
CA LYS A 34 -2.72 5.31 5.48
C LYS A 34 -1.47 4.79 4.80
N ILE A 35 -1.46 4.88 3.48
CA ILE A 35 -0.26 4.68 2.68
C ILE A 35 0.54 5.97 2.70
N ALA A 36 1.81 5.88 3.11
CA ALA A 36 2.70 7.02 3.20
C ALA A 36 2.88 7.64 1.83
N SER A 37 3.00 8.97 1.75
CA SER A 37 3.07 9.67 0.46
C SER A 37 4.41 9.46 -0.27
N GLY A 38 5.37 8.70 0.30
CA GLY A 38 6.68 8.47 -0.30
C GLY A 38 7.51 9.75 -0.44
N PHE A 39 7.17 10.81 0.29
CA PHE A 39 7.94 12.05 0.34
C PHE A 39 9.16 11.82 1.25
N ARG A 40 10.09 10.97 0.81
CA ARG A 40 11.39 10.87 1.48
C ARG A 40 12.01 12.26 1.46
N LYS A 41 12.20 12.82 2.66
CA LYS A 41 12.82 14.12 2.96
C LYS A 41 13.97 14.42 2.00
N GLY A 42 13.80 15.42 1.13
CA GLY A 42 14.91 16.08 0.44
C GLY A 42 14.65 16.36 -1.04
N LEU A 43 14.28 17.61 -1.33
CA LEU A 43 14.77 18.32 -2.52
C LEU A 43 14.40 17.72 -3.91
N LEU A 44 13.18 17.91 -4.42
CA LEU A 44 12.93 17.74 -5.86
C LEU A 44 11.81 18.63 -6.43
N SER A 45 11.73 19.87 -5.96
CA SER A 45 10.82 20.91 -6.50
C SER A 45 11.12 21.35 -7.95
N PHE A 46 11.86 20.58 -8.76
CA PHE A 46 12.41 21.10 -10.03
C PHE A 46 12.47 20.18 -11.26
N VAL A 47 11.91 18.97 -11.28
CA VAL A 47 11.99 18.14 -12.51
C VAL A 47 10.61 17.68 -12.96
N GLY A 48 10.16 18.32 -14.03
CA GLY A 48 8.84 18.16 -14.63
C GLY A 48 8.47 16.72 -14.99
N ARG A 49 7.18 16.44 -14.81
CA ARG A 49 6.42 15.35 -15.44
C ARG A 49 6.98 13.95 -15.21
N ARG A 50 6.98 13.46 -13.96
CA ARG A 50 6.71 12.03 -13.70
C ARG A 50 5.75 11.92 -12.53
N LYS A 51 4.64 11.22 -12.75
CA LYS A 51 3.63 10.93 -11.73
C LYS A 51 4.30 10.10 -10.62
N PHE A 52 4.65 10.73 -9.52
CA PHE A 52 5.18 10.03 -8.33
C PHE A 52 4.01 9.32 -7.64
N PHE A 53 4.01 7.98 -7.70
CA PHE A 53 2.97 7.17 -7.08
C PHE A 53 3.21 7.07 -5.57
N ARG A 54 2.66 8.06 -4.86
CA ARG A 54 2.15 8.06 -3.47
C ARG A 54 2.28 6.72 -2.69
N GLY A 55 3.49 6.30 -2.32
CA GLY A 55 3.77 5.18 -1.40
C GLY A 55 3.69 3.75 -1.94
N VAL A 56 3.49 3.56 -3.24
CA VAL A 56 3.55 2.21 -3.85
C VAL A 56 4.47 2.27 -5.05
N VAL A 57 5.55 1.50 -4.99
CA VAL A 57 6.54 1.38 -6.07
C VAL A 57 6.44 -0.01 -6.67
N VAL A 58 6.42 -0.08 -8.00
CA VAL A 58 6.42 -1.33 -8.75
C VAL A 58 7.71 -1.42 -9.54
N GLU A 59 8.56 -2.36 -9.14
CA GLU A 59 9.82 -2.70 -9.77
C GLU A 59 9.65 -3.95 -10.63
N LYS A 60 10.42 -4.03 -11.71
CA LYS A 60 10.48 -5.20 -12.57
C LYS A 60 11.81 -5.90 -12.37
N GLU A 61 11.78 -7.19 -12.13
CA GLU A 61 13.00 -8.03 -12.11
C GLU A 61 13.10 -8.93 -13.36
N GLY A 62 12.12 -8.88 -14.26
CA GLY A 62 12.12 -9.63 -15.52
C GLY A 62 10.91 -9.29 -16.41
N GLU A 63 10.60 -10.13 -17.39
CA GLU A 63 9.43 -9.93 -18.27
C GLU A 63 8.10 -10.12 -17.53
N GLN A 64 8.06 -11.05 -16.57
CA GLN A 64 6.85 -11.40 -15.80
C GLN A 64 7.02 -11.23 -14.28
N GLU A 65 8.21 -10.85 -13.82
CA GLU A 65 8.53 -10.76 -12.41
C GLU A 65 8.31 -9.34 -11.88
N VAL A 66 7.42 -9.23 -10.89
CA VAL A 66 7.02 -7.97 -10.28
C VAL A 66 7.39 -7.97 -8.81
N LYS A 67 8.11 -6.93 -8.40
CA LYS A 67 8.33 -6.61 -7.01
C LYS A 67 7.56 -5.34 -6.66
N ILE A 68 6.90 -5.37 -5.51
CA ILE A 68 6.07 -4.28 -5.04
C ILE A 68 6.63 -3.81 -3.70
N ILE A 69 6.86 -2.51 -3.57
CA ILE A 69 7.27 -1.90 -2.31
C ILE A 69 6.14 -0.95 -1.89
N ILE A 70 5.67 -1.11 -0.66
CA ILE A 70 4.52 -0.37 -0.11
C ILE A 70 4.93 0.29 1.19
N SER A 71 4.86 1.62 1.24
CA SER A 71 5.17 2.40 2.42
C SER A 71 3.87 2.74 3.17
N ILE A 72 3.75 2.33 4.43
CA ILE A 72 2.53 2.49 5.24
C ILE A 72 2.79 3.22 6.55
N ILE A 73 1.74 3.88 7.04
CA ILE A 73 1.59 4.32 8.42
C ILE A 73 0.56 3.41 9.07
N VAL A 74 0.92 2.85 10.22
CA VAL A 74 0.07 1.90 10.96
C VAL A 74 -0.56 2.56 12.19
N LYS A 75 -1.68 2.03 12.68
CA LYS A 75 -2.32 2.52 13.91
C LYS A 75 -1.48 2.20 15.16
N PHE A 76 -1.57 3.02 16.19
CA PHE A 76 -0.98 2.72 17.49
C PHE A 76 -1.66 1.50 18.15
N GLY A 77 -0.90 0.71 18.91
CA GLY A 77 -1.43 -0.40 19.71
C GLY A 77 -1.61 -1.72 18.97
N ILE A 78 -1.16 -1.83 17.72
CA ILE A 78 -1.27 -3.06 16.90
C ILE A 78 0.09 -3.74 16.70
N SER A 79 0.07 -5.04 16.40
CA SER A 79 1.26 -5.81 16.05
C SER A 79 1.72 -5.49 14.62
N ILE A 80 2.84 -4.78 14.49
CA ILE A 80 3.42 -4.42 13.18
C ILE A 80 3.67 -5.67 12.31
N PRO A 81 4.28 -6.76 12.81
CA PRO A 81 4.50 -7.96 12.00
C PRO A 81 3.21 -8.59 11.45
N GLU A 82 2.13 -8.57 12.24
CA GLU A 82 0.84 -9.10 11.82
C GLU A 82 0.23 -8.26 10.69
N VAL A 83 0.25 -6.93 10.83
CA VAL A 83 -0.26 -6.03 9.79
C VAL A 83 0.57 -6.13 8.52
N VAL A 84 1.90 -6.16 8.63
CA VAL A 84 2.79 -6.35 7.48
C VAL A 84 2.45 -7.64 6.73
N LYS A 85 2.32 -8.75 7.46
CA LYS A 85 1.95 -10.05 6.88
C LYS A 85 0.58 -9.98 6.19
N ALA A 86 -0.41 -9.38 6.84
CA ALA A 86 -1.75 -9.22 6.28
C ALA A 86 -1.76 -8.35 5.01
N VAL A 87 -0.97 -7.26 4.96
CA VAL A 87 -0.77 -6.44 3.76
C VAL A 87 -0.18 -7.27 2.63
N GLN A 88 0.90 -8.03 2.90
CA GLN A 88 1.54 -8.87 1.89
C GLN A 88 0.57 -9.90 1.30
N GLU A 89 -0.15 -10.61 2.17
CA GLU A 89 -1.13 -11.62 1.76
C GLU A 89 -2.29 -11.01 0.97
N ASN A 90 -2.86 -9.89 1.44
CA ASN A 90 -4.00 -9.26 0.76
C ASN A 90 -3.61 -8.69 -0.60
N VAL A 91 -2.45 -8.02 -0.71
CA VAL A 91 -1.96 -7.46 -1.97
C VAL A 91 -1.68 -8.57 -2.98
N LYS A 92 -0.99 -9.64 -2.55
CA LYS A 92 -0.70 -10.79 -3.43
C LYS A 92 -1.98 -11.41 -3.97
N ARG A 93 -2.93 -11.71 -3.08
CA ARG A 93 -4.23 -12.29 -3.43
C ARG A 93 -4.99 -11.40 -4.42
N LYS A 94 -5.12 -10.11 -4.15
CA LYS A 94 -5.89 -9.19 -5.01
C LYS A 94 -5.29 -9.00 -6.39
N LEU A 95 -3.96 -8.96 -6.50
CA LEU A 95 -3.30 -8.89 -7.79
C LEU A 95 -3.51 -10.18 -8.59
N GLU A 96 -3.35 -11.33 -7.96
CA GLU A 96 -3.58 -12.62 -8.62
C GLU A 96 -5.04 -12.75 -9.10
N GLU A 97 -6.01 -12.47 -8.22
CA GLU A 97 -7.46 -12.53 -8.54
C GLU A 97 -7.86 -11.60 -9.69
N MET A 98 -7.32 -10.38 -9.74
CA MET A 98 -7.78 -9.36 -10.70
C MET A 98 -6.97 -9.35 -12.01
N THR A 99 -5.71 -9.78 -11.96
CA THR A 99 -4.77 -9.60 -13.07
C THR A 99 -4.06 -10.87 -13.50
N GLY A 100 -4.18 -11.96 -12.73
CA GLY A 100 -3.40 -13.19 -12.93
C GLY A 100 -1.91 -13.03 -12.66
N ILE A 101 -1.48 -11.88 -12.12
CA ILE A 101 -0.07 -11.62 -11.78
C ILE A 101 0.17 -12.04 -10.35
N ILE A 102 1.15 -12.92 -10.17
CA ILE A 102 1.67 -13.28 -8.85
C ILE A 102 2.98 -12.52 -8.65
N PRO A 103 3.02 -11.47 -7.80
CA PRO A 103 4.26 -10.76 -7.52
C PRO A 103 5.27 -11.70 -6.86
N VAL A 104 6.53 -11.58 -7.25
CA VAL A 104 7.66 -12.33 -6.67
C VAL A 104 7.85 -11.94 -5.21
N LYS A 105 7.70 -10.63 -4.93
CA LYS A 105 7.89 -10.08 -3.60
C LYS A 105 6.99 -8.88 -3.36
N VAL A 106 6.45 -8.80 -2.15
CA VAL A 106 5.76 -7.62 -1.62
C VAL A 106 6.52 -7.17 -0.37
N ASP A 107 7.30 -6.11 -0.52
CA ASP A 107 8.01 -5.46 0.57
C ASP A 107 7.11 -4.38 1.19
N VAL A 108 6.99 -4.38 2.52
CA VAL A 108 6.20 -3.40 3.26
C VAL A 108 7.12 -2.61 4.17
N GLU A 109 7.22 -1.31 3.93
CA GLU A 109 7.99 -0.37 4.73
C GLU A 109 7.04 0.35 5.69
N VAL A 110 7.27 0.21 7.00
CA VAL A 110 6.50 0.93 8.01
C VAL A 110 7.23 2.24 8.32
N GLU A 111 6.71 3.35 7.81
CA GLU A 111 7.35 4.66 7.94
C GLU A 111 6.97 5.39 9.24
N GLY A 112 5.91 4.95 9.92
CA GLY A 112 5.48 5.55 11.17
C GLY A 112 4.23 4.92 11.76
N ILE A 113 3.88 5.42 12.95
CA ILE A 113 2.71 4.99 13.72
C ILE A 113 1.82 6.23 13.90
N SER A 114 0.53 6.09 13.60
CA SER A 114 -0.46 7.14 13.87
C SER A 114 -0.88 7.11 15.33
N GLN A 115 -0.92 8.30 15.94
CA GLN A 115 -1.44 8.53 17.28
C GLN A 115 -2.93 8.94 17.27
N GLU A 116 -3.60 8.92 16.12
CA GLU A 116 -5.00 9.38 16.00
C GLU A 116 -5.96 8.62 16.96
N GLY A 117 -5.66 7.36 17.32
CA GLY A 117 -6.41 6.63 18.35
C GLY A 117 -6.33 7.23 19.77
N ILE A 118 -5.33 8.05 20.08
CA ILE A 118 -5.27 8.78 21.37
C ILE A 118 -6.33 9.88 21.40
N ILE A 119 -6.59 10.54 20.27
CA ILE A 119 -7.53 11.67 20.20
C ILE A 119 -8.97 11.16 20.31
N GLU A 120 -9.33 10.08 19.60
CA GLU A 120 -10.66 9.45 19.72
C GLU A 120 -10.94 8.96 21.16
N VAL A 121 -9.95 8.37 21.83
CA VAL A 121 -10.08 7.96 23.24
C VAL A 121 -10.30 9.19 24.13
N LEU A 122 -9.54 10.26 23.95
CA LEU A 122 -9.68 11.49 24.72
C LEU A 122 -11.03 12.20 24.48
N GLU A 123 -11.55 12.17 23.26
CA GLU A 123 -12.87 12.72 22.92
C GLU A 123 -13.99 11.91 23.58
N SER A 124 -13.91 10.57 23.52
CA SER A 124 -14.89 9.70 24.19
C SER A 124 -14.90 9.84 25.72
N LEU A 125 -13.74 10.15 26.33
CA LEU A 125 -13.63 10.42 27.77
C LEU A 125 -14.20 11.79 28.13
N LYS A 126 -14.01 12.80 27.27
CA LYS A 126 -14.58 14.15 27.47
C LYS A 126 -16.11 14.14 27.37
N GLU A 127 -16.69 13.38 26.44
CA GLU A 127 -18.15 13.26 26.34
C GLU A 127 -18.76 12.58 27.57
N LYS A 128 -18.17 11.47 28.04
CA LYS A 128 -18.64 10.80 29.28
C LYS A 128 -18.57 11.70 30.52
N SER A 129 -17.54 12.53 30.65
CA SER A 129 -17.41 13.48 31.77
C SER A 129 -18.37 14.67 31.72
N ARG A 130 -19.11 14.85 30.62
CA ARG A 130 -20.05 15.96 30.41
C ARG A 130 -21.52 15.53 30.59
N GLU A 131 -21.76 14.22 30.60
CA GLU A 131 -23.05 13.60 30.87
C GLU A 131 -23.22 13.21 32.36
N GLU A 132 -22.15 13.32 33.16
CA GLU A 132 -22.14 13.24 34.63
C GLU A 132 -22.15 14.63 35.28
#